data_AF-A0A2N3KVY3-F1
#
_entry.id   AF-A0A2N3KVY3-F1
#
_cell.length_a   1.000
_cell.length_b   1.000
_cell.length_c   1.000
_cell.angle_alpha   90.00
_cell.angle_beta   90.00
_cell.angle_gamma   90.00
#
_symmetry.space_group_name_H-M   'P 1'
#
loop_
_entity.id
_entity.type
_entity.pdbx_description
1 polymer ?
#
loop_
_entity_poly.entity_id
_entity_poly.type
_entity_poly.pdbx_seq_one_letter_code
_entity_poly.pdbx_strand_id
1 'polypeptide(L)'
;MQRLVAIFAFLLIVPVLSACNDEVSAEPSTDEITTAVIERFRNDPYARVAHVENVQKTNSVAEGEGVVTVMVSYDMVFDRSISDFADDVVEQSRGVENLDAAGAAARDAVDVLKMKMLALKEGGFTVGDRRGISNEIRMVKSEKGWIYRP
;
A
#
# COMPACT_ATOMS: atom_id res chain seq x y z
N MET A 1 64.17 24.75 -40.86
CA MET A 1 63.38 23.58 -40.46
C MET A 1 62.10 24.07 -39.78
N GLN A 2 60.97 23.43 -40.12
CA GLN A 2 59.62 23.42 -39.51
C GLN A 2 59.18 24.64 -38.66
N ARG A 3 58.31 25.54 -39.13
CA ARG A 3 56.84 25.42 -39.39
C ARG A 3 55.98 25.10 -38.14
N LEU A 4 54.92 25.91 -38.01
CA LEU A 4 53.59 25.66 -37.43
C LEU A 4 53.44 25.89 -35.92
N VAL A 5 52.34 26.42 -35.37
CA VAL A 5 51.21 27.26 -35.80
C VAL A 5 50.35 27.47 -34.53
N ALA A 6 49.54 28.52 -34.54
CA ALA A 6 48.30 28.71 -33.74
C ALA A 6 48.40 28.98 -32.22
N ILE A 7 48.34 30.29 -31.94
CA ILE A 7 47.37 30.91 -31.02
C ILE A 7 46.02 30.17 -31.06
N PHE A 8 45.49 29.73 -29.91
CA PHE A 8 44.04 29.81 -29.65
C PHE A 8 43.77 29.76 -28.14
N ALA A 9 43.38 30.90 -27.60
CA ALA A 9 42.67 31.00 -26.34
C ALA A 9 41.36 30.21 -26.46
N PHE A 10 41.17 29.21 -25.62
CA PHE A 10 39.87 28.59 -25.43
C PHE A 10 39.53 28.59 -23.94
N LEU A 11 38.93 29.71 -23.57
CA LEU A 11 37.99 29.90 -22.47
C LEU A 11 36.96 28.75 -22.50
N LEU A 12 37.22 27.65 -21.78
CA LEU A 12 36.21 26.67 -21.43
C LEU A 12 35.84 26.86 -19.97
N ILE A 13 34.96 27.85 -19.78
CA ILE A 13 33.93 27.81 -18.75
C ILE A 13 33.27 26.44 -18.89
N VAL A 14 33.54 25.54 -17.94
CA VAL A 14 32.71 24.36 -17.74
C VAL A 14 31.60 24.82 -16.80
N PRO A 15 30.37 25.08 -17.29
CA PRO A 15 29.25 25.06 -16.39
C PRO A 15 29.07 23.59 -16.04
N VAL A 16 29.47 23.19 -14.84
CA VAL A 16 29.03 21.91 -14.28
C VAL A 16 27.55 22.09 -13.94
N LEU A 17 26.72 22.07 -14.98
CA LEU A 17 25.30 21.74 -14.91
C LEU A 17 25.22 20.24 -14.56
N SER A 18 25.64 19.89 -13.35
CA SER A 18 25.09 18.73 -12.66
C SER A 18 24.03 19.27 -11.72
N ALA A 19 22.96 19.79 -12.32
CA ALA A 19 21.67 19.67 -11.68
C ALA A 19 21.37 18.16 -11.68
N CYS A 20 21.75 17.50 -10.59
CA CYS A 20 21.10 16.27 -10.16
C CYS A 20 19.62 16.61 -9.99
N ASN A 21 18.88 16.53 -11.09
CA ASN A 21 17.45 16.73 -11.11
C ASN A 21 16.77 15.45 -10.60
N ASP A 22 17.18 15.00 -9.42
CA ASP A 22 16.60 13.86 -8.69
C ASP A 22 15.24 14.22 -8.08
N GLU A 23 14.83 15.49 -8.15
CA GLU A 23 13.60 15.96 -7.48
C GLU A 23 12.30 15.55 -8.18
N VAL A 24 12.31 15.03 -9.42
CA VAL A 24 11.07 14.78 -10.19
C VAL A 24 10.77 13.29 -10.44
N SER A 25 11.69 12.37 -10.14
CA SER A 25 11.55 10.94 -10.50
C SER A 25 11.77 9.94 -9.35
N ALA A 26 11.84 10.39 -8.09
CA ALA A 26 12.01 9.46 -6.98
C ALA A 26 10.77 8.55 -6.85
N GLU A 27 10.86 7.29 -7.30
CA GLU A 27 9.83 6.27 -7.08
C GLU A 27 9.52 6.11 -5.59
N PRO A 28 8.32 5.61 -5.22
CA PRO A 28 8.02 5.31 -3.83
C PRO A 28 9.00 4.31 -3.25
N SER A 29 9.52 4.63 -2.07
CA SER A 29 10.35 3.71 -1.29
C SER A 29 9.54 2.51 -0.79
N THR A 30 10.23 1.42 -0.44
CA THR A 30 9.59 0.23 0.13
C THR A 30 8.80 0.54 1.40
N ASP A 31 9.28 1.45 2.24
CA ASP A 31 8.61 1.85 3.49
C ASP A 31 7.33 2.64 3.23
N GLU A 32 7.33 3.55 2.24
CA GLU A 32 6.14 4.29 1.82
C GLU A 32 5.10 3.34 1.21
N ILE A 33 5.54 2.39 0.39
CA ILE A 33 4.68 1.35 -0.18
C ILE A 33 4.07 0.50 0.93
N THR A 34 4.88 0.05 1.89
CA THR A 34 4.40 -0.76 3.02
C THR A 34 3.39 0.00 3.86
N THR A 35 3.67 1.28 4.14
CA THR A 35 2.76 2.17 4.85
C THR A 35 1.44 2.32 4.10
N ALA A 36 1.49 2.58 2.79
CA ALA A 36 0.29 2.70 1.94
C ALA A 36 -0.53 1.40 1.88
N VAL A 37 0.11 0.23 1.82
CA VAL A 37 -0.57 -1.06 1.87
C VAL A 37 -1.28 -1.22 3.21
N ILE A 38 -0.61 -0.93 4.33
CA ILE A 38 -1.20 -1.01 5.66
C ILE A 38 -2.37 -0.02 5.81
N GLU A 39 -2.22 1.22 5.34
CA GLU A 39 -3.27 2.24 5.38
C GLU A 39 -4.51 1.84 4.58
N ARG A 40 -4.31 1.31 3.37
CA ARG A 40 -5.40 0.72 2.57
C ARG A 40 -6.05 -0.44 3.31
N PHE A 41 -5.23 -1.36 3.83
CA PHE A 41 -5.70 -2.56 4.50
C PHE A 41 -6.51 -2.26 5.75
N ARG A 42 -6.28 -1.16 6.48
CA ARG A 42 -7.10 -0.76 7.64
C ARG A 42 -8.59 -0.61 7.33
N ASN A 43 -8.95 -0.31 6.08
CA ASN A 43 -10.33 -0.18 5.64
C ASN A 43 -10.88 -1.47 4.99
N ASP A 44 -10.06 -2.51 4.94
CA ASP A 44 -10.45 -3.81 4.42
C ASP A 44 -11.27 -4.58 5.48
N PRO A 45 -12.36 -5.27 5.10
CA PRO A 45 -13.12 -6.14 6.00
C PRO A 45 -12.26 -7.14 6.82
N TYR A 46 -11.12 -7.59 6.28
CA TYR A 46 -10.24 -8.55 6.96
C TYR A 46 -9.33 -7.90 8.03
N ALA A 47 -9.26 -6.57 8.12
CA ALA A 47 -8.38 -5.86 9.06
C ALA A 47 -8.65 -6.15 10.55
N ARG A 48 -9.83 -6.69 10.86
CA ARG A 48 -10.23 -7.09 12.21
C ARG A 48 -9.70 -8.47 12.62
N VAL A 49 -9.36 -9.31 11.64
CA VAL A 49 -9.01 -10.72 11.86
C VAL A 49 -7.64 -11.10 11.32
N ALA A 50 -6.99 -10.19 10.60
CA ALA A 50 -5.70 -10.41 9.97
C ALA A 50 -4.85 -9.14 9.96
N HIS A 51 -3.56 -9.31 9.73
CA HIS A 51 -2.61 -8.25 9.46
C HIS A 51 -1.82 -8.53 8.18
N VAL A 52 -1.02 -7.55 7.76
CA VAL A 52 -0.20 -7.60 6.55
C VAL A 52 1.24 -7.90 6.91
N GLU A 53 1.84 -8.87 6.23
CA GLU A 53 3.28 -9.18 6.27
C GLU A 53 3.88 -9.25 4.86
N ASN A 54 5.21 -9.27 4.78
CA ASN A 54 5.98 -9.56 3.56
C ASN A 54 5.59 -8.72 2.33
N VAL A 55 5.34 -7.42 2.53
CA VAL A 55 5.02 -6.50 1.43
C VAL A 55 6.20 -6.39 0.46
N GLN A 56 5.92 -6.67 -0.80
CA GLN A 56 6.89 -6.65 -1.89
C GLN A 56 6.33 -5.87 -3.07
N LYS A 57 7.11 -4.91 -3.58
CA LYS A 57 6.85 -4.29 -4.86
C LYS A 57 7.20 -5.27 -5.98
N THR A 58 6.26 -5.56 -6.86
CA THR A 58 6.51 -6.39 -8.05
C THR A 58 6.78 -5.55 -9.28
N ASN A 59 6.11 -4.39 -9.42
CA ASN A 59 6.33 -3.44 -10.51
C ASN A 59 5.77 -2.04 -10.15
N SER A 60 6.05 -1.03 -10.97
CA SER A 60 5.36 0.26 -10.92
C SER A 60 5.22 0.89 -12.29
N VAL A 61 4.14 1.67 -12.47
CA VAL A 61 3.85 2.43 -13.69
C VAL A 61 3.63 3.88 -13.28
N ALA A 62 4.48 4.78 -13.80
CA ALA A 62 4.27 6.22 -13.64
C ALA A 62 3.11 6.68 -14.55
N GLU A 63 2.12 7.35 -13.96
CA GLU A 63 0.95 7.88 -14.70
C GLU A 63 1.14 9.34 -15.13
N GLY A 64 2.24 9.98 -14.70
CA GLY A 64 2.48 11.41 -14.88
C GLY A 64 2.00 12.23 -13.68
N GLU A 65 2.34 13.52 -13.65
CA GLU A 65 1.89 14.47 -12.62
C GLU A 65 2.17 14.05 -11.16
N GLY A 66 3.28 13.32 -10.93
CA GLY A 66 3.62 12.81 -9.61
C GLY A 66 2.67 11.70 -9.13
N VAL A 67 2.02 10.99 -10.03
CA VAL A 67 1.20 9.81 -9.74
C VAL A 67 1.91 8.55 -10.23
N VAL A 68 1.86 7.52 -9.40
CA VAL A 68 2.40 6.20 -9.71
C VAL A 68 1.43 5.12 -9.24
N THR A 69 1.23 4.12 -10.08
CA THR A 69 0.53 2.90 -9.72
C THR A 69 1.57 1.83 -9.45
N VAL A 70 1.58 1.31 -8.22
CA VAL A 70 2.53 0.31 -7.75
C VAL A 70 1.82 -1.03 -7.66
N MET A 71 2.37 -2.04 -8.33
CA MET A 71 1.93 -3.42 -8.19
C MET A 71 2.65 -4.00 -6.97
N VAL A 72 1.88 -4.50 -6.00
CA VAL A 72 2.40 -5.04 -4.75
C VAL A 72 1.85 -6.44 -4.52
N SER A 73 2.67 -7.26 -3.88
CA SER A 73 2.27 -8.54 -3.33
C SER A 73 2.57 -8.56 -1.83
N TYR A 74 1.68 -9.15 -1.03
CA TYR A 74 1.85 -9.26 0.41
C TYR A 74 1.10 -10.48 0.95
N ASP A 75 1.50 -10.92 2.14
CA ASP A 75 0.79 -11.96 2.88
C ASP A 75 -0.21 -11.32 3.82
N MET A 76 -1.48 -11.74 3.72
CA MET A 76 -2.48 -11.50 4.73
C MET A 76 -2.46 -12.67 5.72
N VAL A 77 -2.07 -12.40 6.96
CA VAL A 77 -1.89 -13.40 8.02
C VAL A 77 -3.02 -13.28 9.02
N PHE A 78 -3.76 -14.37 9.23
CA PHE A 78 -4.91 -14.37 10.14
C PHE A 78 -4.47 -14.49 11.60
N ASP A 79 -4.86 -13.51 12.42
CA ASP A 79 -4.60 -13.48 13.87
C ASP A 79 -5.64 -14.25 14.66
N ARG A 80 -6.84 -14.43 14.08
CA ARG A 80 -7.97 -15.15 14.68
C ARG A 80 -8.84 -15.79 13.61
N SER A 81 -9.65 -16.78 14.00
CA SER A 81 -10.57 -17.41 13.06
C SER A 81 -11.76 -16.48 12.76
N ILE A 82 -12.32 -16.63 11.56
CA ILE A 82 -13.53 -15.89 11.15
C ILE A 82 -14.72 -16.26 12.03
N SER A 83 -14.77 -17.51 12.52
CA SER A 83 -15.82 -17.99 13.42
C SER A 83 -15.77 -17.26 14.76
N ASP A 84 -14.59 -17.15 15.37
CA ASP A 84 -14.43 -16.44 16.65
C ASP A 84 -14.84 -14.97 16.52
N PHE A 85 -14.47 -14.32 15.41
CA PHE A 85 -14.90 -12.94 15.17
C PHE A 85 -16.41 -12.83 14.95
N ALA A 86 -17.03 -13.78 14.25
CA ALA A 86 -18.48 -13.79 14.07
C ALA A 86 -19.22 -13.93 15.41
N ASP A 87 -18.71 -14.75 16.33
CA ASP A 87 -19.27 -14.93 17.66
C ASP A 87 -19.16 -13.63 18.49
N ASP A 88 -18.01 -12.94 18.44
CA ASP A 88 -17.83 -11.63 19.08
C ASP A 88 -18.83 -10.59 18.55
N VAL A 89 -19.05 -10.54 17.23
CA VAL A 89 -20.02 -9.62 16.61
C VAL A 89 -21.44 -9.91 17.09
N VAL A 90 -21.81 -11.19 17.21
CA VAL A 90 -23.12 -11.59 17.75
C VAL A 90 -23.23 -11.16 19.21
N GLU A 91 -22.21 -11.37 20.02
CA GLU A 91 -22.21 -10.95 21.43
C GLU A 91 -22.30 -9.43 21.56
N GLN A 92 -21.49 -8.67 20.80
CA GLN A 92 -21.52 -7.22 20.78
C GLN A 92 -22.88 -6.68 20.34
N SER A 93 -23.54 -7.31 19.36
CA SER A 93 -24.87 -6.91 18.90
C SER A 93 -25.95 -7.03 19.98
N ARG A 94 -25.79 -7.93 20.95
CA ARG A 94 -26.74 -8.11 22.07
C ARG A 94 -26.62 -6.99 23.12
N GLY A 95 -25.46 -6.34 23.21
CA GLY A 95 -25.18 -5.25 24.15
C GLY A 95 -25.31 -3.85 23.55
N VAL A 96 -25.97 -3.69 22.40
CA VAL A 96 -26.12 -2.40 21.73
C VAL A 96 -27.12 -1.51 22.49
N GLU A 97 -26.62 -0.46 23.13
CA GLU A 97 -27.43 0.47 23.92
C GLU A 97 -27.77 1.79 23.19
N ASN A 98 -27.11 2.07 22.05
CA ASN A 98 -27.31 3.32 21.30
C ASN A 98 -27.19 3.16 19.77
N LEU A 99 -27.59 4.20 19.03
CA LEU A 99 -27.63 4.20 17.56
C LEU A 99 -26.24 4.07 16.90
N ASP A 100 -25.20 4.64 17.50
CA ASP A 100 -23.85 4.57 16.95
C ASP A 100 -23.27 3.15 17.07
N ALA A 101 -23.47 2.51 18.22
CA ALA A 101 -23.12 1.12 18.45
C ALA A 101 -23.92 0.18 17.53
N ALA A 102 -25.20 0.49 17.27
CA ALA A 102 -26.00 -0.25 16.30
C ALA A 102 -25.43 -0.14 14.89
N GLY A 103 -24.98 1.05 14.50
CA GLY A 103 -24.33 1.29 13.21
C GLY A 103 -23.01 0.54 13.05
N ALA A 104 -22.19 0.48 14.11
CA ALA A 104 -20.96 -0.29 14.11
C ALA A 104 -21.23 -1.80 13.99
N ALA A 105 -22.13 -2.34 14.81
CA ALA A 105 -22.52 -3.75 14.77
C ALA A 105 -23.09 -4.17 13.40
N ALA A 106 -23.86 -3.28 12.74
CA ALA A 106 -24.36 -3.53 11.39
C ALA A 106 -23.24 -3.61 10.35
N ARG A 107 -22.21 -2.75 10.44
CA ARG A 107 -21.03 -2.82 9.56
C ARG A 107 -20.24 -4.11 9.80
N ASP A 108 -20.01 -4.45 11.06
CA ASP A 108 -19.27 -5.65 11.42
C ASP A 108 -20.00 -6.92 10.95
N ALA A 109 -21.33 -6.97 11.03
CA ALA A 109 -22.13 -8.07 10.49
C ALA A 109 -22.01 -8.20 8.96
N VAL A 110 -21.94 -7.09 8.22
CA VAL A 110 -21.70 -7.09 6.78
C VAL A 110 -20.29 -7.61 6.47
N ASP A 111 -19.30 -7.25 7.27
CA ASP A 111 -17.93 -7.72 7.08
C ASP A 111 -17.79 -9.21 7.42
N VAL A 112 -18.44 -9.70 8.49
CA VAL A 112 -18.57 -11.15 8.77
C VAL A 112 -19.16 -11.89 7.57
N LEU A 113 -20.21 -11.35 6.94
CA LEU A 113 -20.82 -11.96 5.76
C LEU A 113 -19.82 -12.07 4.60
N LYS A 114 -19.10 -10.99 4.27
CA LYS A 114 -18.06 -11.01 3.23
C LYS A 114 -16.97 -12.03 3.53
N MET A 115 -16.51 -12.08 4.77
CA MET A 115 -15.48 -13.02 5.21
C MET A 115 -15.96 -14.48 5.10
N LYS A 116 -17.20 -14.77 5.51
CA LYS A 116 -17.79 -16.11 5.33
C LYS A 116 -17.95 -16.48 3.86
N MET A 117 -18.33 -15.54 3.00
CA MET A 117 -18.36 -15.79 1.55
C MET A 117 -16.98 -16.14 0.99
N LEU A 118 -15.92 -15.46 1.44
CA LEU A 118 -14.56 -15.83 1.06
C LEU A 118 -14.20 -17.21 1.59
N ALA A 119 -14.51 -17.50 2.84
CA ALA A 119 -14.24 -18.80 3.45
C ALA A 119 -14.96 -19.95 2.73
N LEU A 120 -16.16 -19.71 2.19
CA LEU A 120 -16.86 -20.68 1.34
C LEU A 120 -16.16 -20.91 0.01
N LYS A 121 -15.46 -19.90 -0.52
CA LYS A 121 -14.74 -19.98 -1.80
C LYS A 121 -13.35 -20.60 -1.66
N GLU A 122 -12.61 -20.21 -0.62
CA GLU A 122 -11.18 -20.50 -0.48
C GLU A 122 -10.87 -21.46 0.69
N GLY A 123 -11.85 -21.77 1.54
CA GLY A 123 -11.69 -22.60 2.73
C GLY A 123 -11.80 -21.78 4.03
N GLY A 124 -12.13 -22.44 5.13
CA GLY A 124 -12.17 -21.80 6.45
C GLY A 124 -10.78 -21.35 6.89
N PHE A 125 -10.62 -20.07 7.22
CA PHE A 125 -9.36 -19.53 7.73
C PHE A 125 -9.29 -19.64 9.26
N THR A 126 -8.12 -20.05 9.73
CA THR A 126 -7.75 -20.23 11.13
C THR A 126 -6.54 -19.38 11.49
N VAL A 127 -6.21 -19.30 12.79
CA VAL A 127 -5.06 -18.54 13.28
C VAL A 127 -3.77 -19.04 12.62
N GLY A 128 -2.97 -18.13 12.08
CA GLY A 128 -1.69 -18.41 11.42
C GLY A 128 -1.80 -18.77 9.94
N ASP A 129 -3.02 -18.94 9.40
CA ASP A 129 -3.19 -19.13 7.97
C ASP A 129 -2.72 -17.89 7.21
N ARG A 130 -2.15 -18.13 6.03
CA ARG A 130 -1.59 -17.08 5.16
C ARG A 130 -2.28 -17.09 3.82
N ARG A 131 -2.67 -15.91 3.36
CA ARG A 131 -3.24 -15.70 2.03
C ARG A 131 -2.40 -14.67 1.27
N GLY A 132 -1.76 -15.13 0.20
CA GLY A 132 -1.02 -14.25 -0.71
C GLY A 132 -1.98 -13.37 -1.50
N ILE A 133 -1.78 -12.06 -1.42
CA ILE A 133 -2.52 -11.05 -2.18
C ILE A 133 -1.57 -10.41 -3.19
N SER A 134 -2.08 -10.13 -4.38
CA SER A 134 -1.42 -9.29 -5.37
C SER A 134 -2.42 -8.25 -5.83
N ASN A 135 -2.10 -6.98 -5.65
CA ASN A 135 -2.97 -5.87 -6.04
C ASN A 135 -2.17 -4.64 -6.48
N GLU A 136 -2.89 -3.68 -7.04
CA GLU A 136 -2.34 -2.39 -7.45
C GLU A 136 -2.74 -1.35 -6.40
N ILE A 137 -1.79 -0.52 -5.99
CA ILE A 137 -2.04 0.66 -5.16
C ILE A 137 -1.64 1.91 -5.95
N ARG A 138 -2.50 2.91 -5.90
CA ARG A 138 -2.22 4.21 -6.49
C ARG A 138 -1.64 5.13 -5.43
N MET A 139 -0.50 5.74 -5.74
CA MET A 139 0.22 6.65 -4.86
C MET A 139 0.43 7.99 -5.55
N VAL A 140 0.36 9.06 -4.77
CA VAL A 140 0.55 10.43 -5.25
C VAL A 140 1.67 11.08 -4.47
N LYS A 141 2.59 11.75 -5.17
CA LYS A 141 3.70 12.48 -4.57
C LYS A 141 3.15 13.73 -3.87
N SER A 142 3.48 13.87 -2.60
CA SER A 142 3.21 15.05 -1.79
C SER A 142 4.51 15.66 -1.27
N GLU A 143 4.44 16.85 -0.68
CA GLU A 143 5.59 17.48 0.01
C GLU A 143 6.16 16.61 1.14
N LYS A 144 5.35 15.70 1.70
CA LYS A 144 5.71 14.81 2.81
C LYS A 144 6.12 13.40 2.36
N GLY A 145 6.25 13.16 1.06
CA GLY A 145 6.50 11.83 0.47
C GLY A 145 5.29 11.29 -0.29
N TRP A 146 5.31 10.01 -0.61
CA TRP A 146 4.24 9.34 -1.36
C TRP A 146 3.08 8.94 -0.46
N ILE A 147 1.86 9.33 -0.83
CA ILE A 147 0.64 9.05 -0.07
C ILE A 147 -0.28 8.10 -0.84
N TYR A 148 -0.94 7.18 -0.12
CA TYR A 148 -1.99 6.35 -0.69
C TYR A 148 -3.19 7.20 -1.13
N ARG A 149 -3.72 6.93 -2.31
CA ARG A 149 -4.99 7.51 -2.78
C ARG A 149 -5.97 6.38 -3.12
N PRO A 150 -7.13 6.31 -2.43
CA PRO A 150 -8.18 5.32 -2.71
C PRO A 150 -8.77 5.41 -4.12
#